data_AF-A0A660WA85-F1
#
_entry.id   AF-A0A660WA85-F1
#
_cell.length_a   1.000
_cell.length_b   1.000
_cell.length_c   1.000
_cell.angle_alpha   90.00
_cell.angle_beta   90.00
_cell.angle_gamma   90.00
#
_symmetry.space_group_name_H-M   'P 1'
#
loop_
_entity.id
_entity.type
_entity.pdbx_description
1 polymer ?
#
loop_
_entity_poly.entity_id
_entity_poly.type
_entity_poly.pdbx_seq_one_letter_code
_entity_poly.pdbx_strand_id
1 'polypeptide(L)'
;MTILSCGLWISALLFVVCTVDRLFVKGMKLGLYRFFVGPAVLVHDLSQVVACLLTGARVKNVQLANPKGGRVEHEKPKIPGLGDLAIAIAPMLACGAVLLLIPRIFSIPLHVAPPLPILVDLTPDSLAETAHGLIDSCKGAALYLANAHYSLTFAAFIYLSVIFVIGITPDKGKLKYAIACVAIVTVVMYFADGMMNNAAENFAVNVLWGPLSFAVPMALLCLGVTLALSAVVSAFKSKKKTYPLPKGMTSPA
;
A
#
# COMPACT_ATOMS: atom_id res chain seq x y z
N MET A 1 22.24 0.50 10.20
CA MET A 1 21.43 1.76 10.24
C MET A 1 20.43 1.87 9.08
N THR A 2 20.78 1.43 7.87
CA THR A 2 19.91 1.21 6.69
C THR A 2 18.57 0.52 7.00
N ILE A 3 18.59 -0.42 7.95
CA ILE A 3 17.42 -1.19 8.38
C ILE A 3 16.35 -0.32 9.04
N LEU A 4 16.75 0.65 9.87
CA LEU A 4 15.81 1.54 10.55
C LEU A 4 15.10 2.44 9.53
N SER A 5 15.85 2.93 8.53
CA SER A 5 15.28 3.64 7.38
C SER A 5 14.24 2.78 6.66
N CYS A 6 14.55 1.52 6.33
CA CYS A 6 13.58 0.61 5.71
C CYS A 6 12.30 0.44 6.56
N GLY A 7 12.43 0.30 7.88
CA GLY A 7 11.29 0.23 8.80
C GLY A 7 10.41 1.49 8.78
N LEU A 8 11.01 2.67 8.70
CA LEU A 8 10.30 3.95 8.56
C LEU A 8 9.59 4.06 7.21
N TRP A 9 10.24 3.64 6.12
CA TRP A 9 9.63 3.63 4.78
C TRP A 9 8.45 2.67 4.68
N ILE A 10 8.54 1.48 5.27
CA ILE A 10 7.42 0.54 5.36
C ILE A 10 6.29 1.14 6.20
N SER A 11 6.61 1.81 7.31
CA SER A 11 5.62 2.49 8.16
C SER A 11 4.89 3.60 7.40
N ALA A 12 5.63 4.43 6.66
CA ALA A 12 5.08 5.47 5.80
C ALA A 12 4.19 4.87 4.71
N LEU A 13 4.64 3.79 4.04
CA LEU A 13 3.84 3.07 3.06
C LEU A 13 2.51 2.62 3.65
N LEU A 14 2.52 1.94 4.79
CA LEU A 14 1.30 1.43 5.43
C LEU A 14 0.34 2.55 5.81
N PHE A 15 0.86 3.65 6.34
CA PHE A 15 0.04 4.81 6.68
C PHE A 15 -0.65 5.40 5.45
N VAL A 16 0.10 5.58 4.35
CA VAL A 16 -0.41 6.15 3.12
C VAL A 16 -1.43 5.22 2.46
N VAL A 17 -1.13 3.94 2.29
CA VAL A 17 -2.06 2.98 1.63
C VAL A 17 -3.35 2.81 2.43
N CYS A 18 -3.27 2.79 3.77
CA CYS A 18 -4.46 2.78 4.63
C CYS A 18 -5.33 4.03 4.42
N THR A 19 -4.70 5.19 4.22
CA THR A 19 -5.41 6.45 3.97
C THR A 19 -6.05 6.45 2.59
N VAL A 20 -5.32 5.99 1.57
CA VAL A 20 -5.80 5.83 0.20
C VAL A 20 -7.02 4.90 0.16
N ASP A 21 -6.94 3.68 0.70
CA ASP A 21 -8.06 2.73 0.73
C ASP A 21 -9.32 3.35 1.35
N ARG A 22 -9.18 4.03 2.49
CA ARG A 22 -10.30 4.71 3.17
C ARG A 22 -10.92 5.81 2.33
N LEU A 23 -10.13 6.57 1.58
CA LEU A 23 -10.62 7.62 0.70
C LEU A 23 -11.32 7.04 -0.53
N PHE A 24 -10.75 6.00 -1.15
CA PHE A 24 -11.35 5.32 -2.28
C PHE A 24 -12.72 4.72 -1.93
N VAL A 25 -12.82 4.04 -0.78
CA VAL A 25 -14.09 3.46 -0.30
C VAL A 25 -15.15 4.54 -0.04
N LYS A 26 -14.75 5.76 0.36
CA LYS A 26 -15.68 6.89 0.57
C LYS A 26 -16.05 7.62 -0.73
N GLY A 27 -15.12 7.73 -1.66
CA GLY A 27 -15.24 8.57 -2.86
C GLY A 27 -15.83 7.86 -4.07
N MET A 28 -15.60 6.55 -4.22
CA MET A 28 -16.01 5.78 -5.39
C MET A 28 -17.21 4.88 -5.13
N LYS A 29 -17.98 4.58 -6.19
CA LYS A 29 -18.98 3.52 -6.14
C LYS A 29 -18.28 2.19 -5.83
N LEU A 30 -18.75 1.50 -4.80
CA LEU A 30 -18.12 0.29 -4.26
C LEU A 30 -17.83 -0.78 -5.32
N GLY A 31 -18.73 -0.98 -6.28
CA GLY A 31 -18.54 -1.95 -7.36
C GLY A 31 -17.38 -1.58 -8.31
N LEU A 32 -17.22 -0.30 -8.66
CA LEU A 32 -16.15 0.15 -9.56
C LEU A 32 -14.77 0.05 -8.90
N TYR A 33 -14.69 0.43 -7.62
CA TYR A 33 -13.46 0.27 -6.83
C TYR A 33 -13.00 -1.19 -6.82
N ARG A 34 -13.94 -2.12 -6.58
CA ARG A 34 -13.64 -3.56 -6.47
C ARG A 34 -13.29 -4.21 -7.79
N PHE A 35 -13.91 -3.78 -8.90
CA PHE A 35 -13.50 -4.23 -10.22
C PHE A 35 -12.05 -3.81 -10.50
N PHE A 36 -11.70 -2.56 -10.18
CA PHE A 36 -10.37 -2.01 -10.43
C PHE A 36 -9.29 -2.64 -9.54
N VAL A 37 -9.55 -2.84 -8.25
CA VAL A 37 -8.59 -3.44 -7.29
C VAL A 37 -8.70 -4.98 -7.24
N GLY A 38 -9.65 -5.56 -7.97
CA GLY A 38 -9.97 -6.99 -7.96
C GLY A 38 -8.77 -7.94 -8.07
N PRO A 39 -7.81 -7.72 -8.99
CA PRO A 39 -6.62 -8.56 -9.07
C PRO A 39 -5.79 -8.57 -7.78
N ALA A 40 -5.63 -7.42 -7.13
CA ALA A 40 -4.91 -7.32 -5.87
C ALA A 40 -5.70 -7.97 -4.72
N VAL A 41 -7.03 -7.80 -4.68
CA VAL A 41 -7.91 -8.48 -3.71
C VAL A 41 -7.83 -10.00 -3.85
N LEU A 42 -7.76 -10.51 -5.09
CA LEU A 42 -7.64 -11.94 -5.33
C LEU A 42 -6.34 -12.49 -4.73
N VAL A 43 -5.20 -11.84 -4.99
CA VAL A 43 -3.91 -12.23 -4.40
C VAL A 43 -3.94 -12.10 -2.88
N HIS A 44 -4.56 -11.04 -2.36
CA HIS A 44 -4.75 -10.82 -0.95
C HIS A 44 -5.50 -11.99 -0.30
N ASP A 45 -6.70 -12.33 -0.79
CA ASP A 45 -7.53 -13.41 -0.25
C ASP A 45 -6.83 -14.79 -0.38
N LEU A 46 -6.22 -15.08 -1.53
CA LEU A 46 -5.51 -16.34 -1.76
C LEU A 46 -4.32 -16.52 -0.81
N SER A 47 -3.58 -15.44 -0.54
CA SER A 47 -2.45 -15.51 0.39
C SER A 47 -2.89 -15.83 1.83
N GLN A 48 -4.06 -15.34 2.25
CA GLN A 48 -4.64 -15.72 3.55
C GLN A 48 -5.01 -17.20 3.59
N VAL A 49 -5.61 -17.72 2.51
CA VAL A 49 -5.92 -19.15 2.40
C VAL A 49 -4.65 -19.99 2.50
N VAL A 50 -3.60 -19.63 1.75
CA VAL A 50 -2.32 -20.33 1.80
C VAL A 50 -1.73 -20.28 3.21
N ALA A 51 -1.74 -19.12 3.87
CA ALA A 51 -1.24 -18.99 5.24
C ALA A 51 -2.07 -19.80 6.26
N CYS A 52 -3.40 -19.85 6.11
CA CYS A 52 -4.26 -20.70 6.92
C CYS A 52 -3.86 -22.18 6.78
N LEU A 53 -3.63 -22.65 5.54
CA LEU A 53 -3.20 -24.03 5.29
C LEU A 53 -1.83 -24.32 5.93
N LEU A 54 -0.86 -23.43 5.77
CA LEU A 54 0.49 -23.58 6.32
C LEU A 54 0.50 -23.57 7.86
N THR A 55 -0.36 -22.77 8.48
CA THR A 55 -0.49 -22.68 9.95
C THR A 55 -1.43 -23.71 10.55
N GLY A 56 -2.06 -24.54 9.71
CA GLY A 56 -3.02 -25.56 10.10
C GLY A 56 -4.37 -25.02 10.58
N ALA A 57 -4.70 -23.75 10.29
CA ALA A 57 -6.02 -23.20 10.51
C ALA A 57 -7.02 -23.79 9.49
N ARG A 58 -8.19 -24.25 9.97
CA ARG A 58 -9.27 -24.67 9.06
C ARG A 58 -9.96 -23.45 8.47
N VAL A 59 -10.03 -23.41 7.14
CA VAL A 59 -10.78 -22.40 6.40
C VAL A 59 -12.25 -22.78 6.42
N LYS A 60 -13.11 -21.91 6.97
CA LYS A 60 -14.57 -22.13 7.07
C LYS A 60 -15.31 -21.63 5.85
N ASN A 61 -14.96 -20.43 5.39
CA ASN A 61 -15.62 -19.77 4.28
C ASN A 61 -14.59 -18.96 3.52
N VAL A 62 -14.62 -19.07 2.20
CA VAL A 62 -13.80 -18.28 1.29
C VAL A 62 -14.73 -17.57 0.33
N GLN A 63 -14.83 -16.27 0.51
CA GLN A 63 -15.52 -15.41 -0.46
C GLN A 63 -14.45 -14.62 -1.20
N LEU A 64 -13.91 -15.20 -2.27
CA LEU A 64 -12.89 -14.55 -3.09
C LEU A 64 -13.50 -13.34 -3.80
N ALA A 65 -12.85 -12.18 -3.70
CA ALA A 65 -13.19 -10.99 -4.50
C ALA A 65 -14.69 -10.62 -4.50
N ASN A 66 -15.41 -10.93 -3.41
CA ASN A 66 -16.86 -10.71 -3.35
C ASN A 66 -17.18 -9.20 -3.46
N PRO A 67 -18.21 -8.77 -4.22
CA PRO A 67 -18.68 -7.38 -4.29
C PRO A 67 -19.03 -6.72 -2.94
N LYS A 68 -19.27 -7.50 -1.86
CA LYS A 68 -19.54 -7.02 -0.50
C LYS A 68 -18.33 -7.07 0.45
N GLY A 69 -17.34 -7.90 0.17
CA GLY A 69 -16.03 -7.90 0.84
C GLY A 69 -15.38 -9.25 0.64
N GLY A 70 -14.18 -9.30 0.06
CA GLY A 70 -13.37 -10.52 0.14
C GLY A 70 -13.20 -10.87 1.62
N ARG A 71 -13.51 -12.11 2.01
CA ARG A 71 -13.35 -12.56 3.39
C ARG A 71 -12.97 -14.01 3.44
N VAL A 72 -11.85 -14.28 4.08
CA VAL A 72 -11.42 -15.62 4.48
C VAL A 72 -11.75 -15.78 5.96
N GLU A 73 -12.78 -16.57 6.25
CA GLU A 73 -13.12 -16.95 7.62
C GLU A 73 -12.38 -18.23 7.96
N HIS A 74 -11.65 -18.23 9.08
CA HIS A 74 -10.83 -19.35 9.50
C HIS A 74 -10.94 -19.58 11.00
N GLU A 75 -10.66 -20.81 11.41
CA GLU A 75 -10.48 -21.17 12.81
C GLU A 75 -9.14 -20.67 13.34
N LYS A 76 -8.92 -20.82 14.65
CA LYS A 76 -7.62 -20.57 15.24
C LYS A 76 -6.58 -21.51 14.60
N PRO A 77 -5.38 -21.00 14.26
CA PRO A 77 -4.29 -21.83 13.77
C PRO A 77 -3.81 -22.81 14.84
N LYS A 78 -3.12 -23.87 14.42
CA LYS A 78 -2.55 -24.87 15.35
C LYS A 78 -1.56 -24.25 16.33
N ILE A 79 -0.82 -23.23 15.88
CA ILE A 79 0.11 -22.46 16.70
C ILE A 79 -0.51 -21.07 16.92
N PRO A 80 -1.26 -20.85 18.02
CA PRO A 80 -1.88 -19.56 18.30
C PRO A 80 -0.81 -18.47 18.48
N GLY A 81 -1.12 -17.24 18.10
CA GLY A 81 -0.17 -16.13 18.11
C GLY A 81 0.70 -16.08 16.86
N LEU A 82 1.64 -17.02 16.68
CA LEU A 82 2.53 -17.03 15.50
C LEU A 82 1.74 -17.29 14.22
N GLY A 83 0.79 -18.24 14.25
CA GLY A 83 -0.08 -18.51 13.13
C GLY A 83 -1.02 -17.34 12.81
N ASP A 84 -1.52 -16.66 13.84
CA ASP A 84 -2.39 -15.48 13.66
C ASP A 84 -1.63 -14.32 13.02
N LEU A 85 -0.38 -14.11 13.45
CA LEU A 85 0.53 -13.15 12.83
C LEU A 85 0.81 -13.53 11.38
N ALA A 86 1.17 -14.78 11.10
CA ALA A 86 1.48 -15.25 9.75
C ALA A 86 0.28 -15.07 8.79
N ILE A 87 -0.94 -15.44 9.22
CA ILE A 87 -2.17 -15.24 8.44
C ILE A 87 -2.43 -13.74 8.22
N ALA A 88 -2.20 -12.90 9.23
CA ALA A 88 -2.45 -11.47 9.14
C ALA A 88 -1.50 -10.74 8.18
N ILE A 89 -0.24 -11.17 8.09
CA ILE A 89 0.79 -10.51 7.27
C ILE A 89 0.95 -11.11 5.88
N ALA A 90 0.44 -12.33 5.65
CA ALA A 90 0.55 -13.02 4.36
C ALA A 90 0.11 -12.17 3.15
N PRO A 91 -0.97 -11.37 3.22
CA PRO A 91 -1.35 -10.49 2.12
C PRO A 91 -0.35 -9.39 1.82
N MET A 92 0.24 -8.79 2.86
CA MET A 92 1.27 -7.77 2.69
C MET A 92 2.49 -8.36 1.98
N LEU A 93 2.91 -9.57 2.38
CA LEU A 93 4.03 -10.26 1.77
C LEU A 93 3.72 -10.68 0.32
N ALA A 94 2.52 -11.18 0.05
CA ALA A 94 2.13 -11.60 -1.29
C ALA A 94 2.01 -10.41 -2.25
N CYS A 95 1.33 -9.33 -1.86
CA CYS A 95 1.26 -8.10 -2.67
C CYS A 95 2.63 -7.47 -2.87
N GLY A 96 3.46 -7.44 -1.81
CA GLY A 96 4.85 -6.99 -1.89
C GLY A 96 5.68 -7.82 -2.87
N ALA A 97 5.58 -9.16 -2.82
CA ALA A 97 6.26 -10.05 -3.75
C ALA A 97 5.83 -9.83 -5.20
N VAL A 98 4.55 -9.58 -5.45
CA VAL A 98 4.08 -9.25 -6.80
C VAL A 98 4.65 -7.92 -7.30
N LEU A 99 4.79 -6.91 -6.43
CA LEU A 99 5.49 -5.66 -6.78
C LEU A 99 6.97 -5.87 -7.12
N LEU A 100 7.64 -6.88 -6.56
CA LEU A 100 9.00 -7.25 -6.97
C LEU A 100 9.05 -7.84 -8.39
N LEU A 101 7.98 -8.54 -8.78
CA LEU A 101 7.92 -9.29 -10.03
C LEU A 101 7.44 -8.44 -11.21
N ILE A 102 6.50 -7.52 -10.98
CA ILE A 102 5.92 -6.66 -12.03
C ILE A 102 7.01 -5.97 -12.88
N PRO A 103 8.01 -5.26 -12.32
CA PRO A 103 9.04 -4.60 -13.13
C PRO A 103 9.81 -5.58 -14.03
N ARG A 104 10.06 -6.81 -13.53
CA ARG A 104 10.75 -7.87 -14.28
C ARG A 104 9.89 -8.42 -15.41
N ILE A 105 8.61 -8.68 -15.13
CA ILE A 105 7.64 -9.19 -16.12
C ILE A 105 7.50 -8.20 -17.28
N PHE A 106 7.42 -6.91 -16.98
CA PHE A 106 7.25 -5.86 -17.98
C PHE A 106 8.58 -5.36 -18.56
N SER A 107 9.73 -5.86 -18.08
CA SER A 107 11.08 -5.38 -18.44
C SER A 107 11.25 -3.86 -18.27
N ILE A 108 10.59 -3.30 -17.26
CA ILE A 108 10.66 -1.87 -16.92
C ILE A 108 11.52 -1.74 -15.66
N PRO A 109 12.70 -1.12 -15.73
CA PRO A 109 13.55 -0.93 -14.57
C PRO A 109 12.92 0.05 -13.57
N LEU A 110 12.96 -0.31 -12.28
CA LEU A 110 12.56 0.59 -11.19
C LEU A 110 13.63 1.67 -10.99
N HIS A 111 13.59 2.73 -11.80
CA HIS A 111 14.48 3.89 -11.67
C HIS A 111 13.93 4.96 -10.72
N VAL A 112 13.51 4.56 -9.53
CA VAL A 112 13.07 5.51 -8.49
C VAL A 112 13.92 5.26 -7.26
N ALA A 113 15.20 5.60 -7.33
CA ALA A 113 16.06 5.54 -6.16
C ALA A 113 16.65 6.94 -5.93
N PRO A 114 16.12 7.72 -4.97
CA PRO A 114 17.00 8.60 -4.22
C PRO A 114 18.08 7.74 -3.53
N PRO A 115 19.24 8.32 -3.18
CA PRO A 115 20.16 7.65 -2.29
C PRO A 115 19.41 7.23 -1.03
N LEU A 116 19.67 6.00 -0.58
CA LEU A 116 19.10 5.47 0.66
C LEU A 116 19.36 6.48 1.78
N PRO A 117 18.34 6.93 2.55
CA PRO A 117 18.55 7.93 3.58
C PRO A 117 19.64 7.44 4.54
N ILE A 118 20.75 8.14 4.52
CA ILE A 118 21.96 7.81 5.27
C ILE A 118 21.70 8.29 6.70
N LEU A 119 21.56 7.32 7.62
CA LEU A 119 21.37 7.50 9.07
C LEU A 119 20.06 8.19 9.50
N VAL A 120 19.19 7.43 10.18
CA VAL A 120 18.14 8.03 11.02
C VAL A 120 18.55 7.86 12.47
N ASP A 121 19.15 8.89 13.05
CA ASP A 121 19.49 8.91 14.48
C ASP A 121 18.32 9.38 15.36
N LEU A 122 17.10 9.41 14.80
CA LEU A 122 15.85 9.91 15.42
C LEU A 122 15.97 11.36 15.94
N THR A 123 16.92 12.13 15.42
CA THR A 123 17.07 13.56 15.66
C THR A 123 16.09 14.35 14.77
N PRO A 124 15.68 15.57 15.17
CA PRO A 124 14.85 16.43 14.32
C PRO A 124 15.43 16.65 12.91
N ASP A 125 16.76 16.78 12.81
CA ASP A 125 17.44 16.95 11.52
C ASP A 125 17.29 15.70 10.63
N SER A 126 17.51 14.50 11.19
CA SER A 126 17.33 13.25 10.44
C SER A 126 15.88 13.01 10.00
N LEU A 127 14.90 13.49 10.77
CA LEU A 127 13.49 13.45 10.38
C LEU A 127 13.20 14.42 9.24
N ALA A 128 13.80 15.62 9.26
CA ALA A 128 13.68 16.59 8.18
C ALA A 128 14.31 16.07 6.88
N GLU A 129 15.49 15.45 6.97
CA GLU A 129 16.16 14.79 5.83
C GLU A 129 15.32 13.65 5.27
N THR A 130 14.73 12.81 6.13
CA THR A 130 13.81 11.74 5.71
C THR A 130 12.59 12.32 4.98
N ALA A 131 12.01 13.42 5.50
CA ALA A 131 10.90 14.10 4.85
C ALA A 131 11.28 14.69 3.49
N HIS A 132 12.46 15.29 3.37
CA HIS A 132 13.00 15.77 2.10
C HIS A 132 13.19 14.61 1.11
N GLY A 133 13.74 13.48 1.55
CA GLY A 133 13.88 12.27 0.74
C GLY A 133 12.55 11.73 0.24
N LEU A 134 11.49 11.76 1.05
CA LEU A 134 10.13 11.41 0.61
C LEU A 134 9.60 12.37 -0.46
N ILE A 135 9.80 13.68 -0.28
CA ILE A 135 9.40 14.70 -1.25
C ILE A 135 10.15 14.50 -2.58
N ASP A 136 11.46 14.29 -2.52
CA ASP A 136 12.28 14.11 -3.72
C ASP A 136 11.96 12.79 -4.44
N SER A 137 11.59 11.74 -3.70
CA SER A 137 11.06 10.51 -4.28
C SER A 137 9.76 10.74 -5.03
N CYS A 138 8.84 11.54 -4.46
CA CYS A 138 7.60 11.93 -5.13
C CYS A 138 7.86 12.74 -6.40
N LYS A 139 8.80 13.69 -6.37
CA LYS A 139 9.20 14.47 -7.54
C LYS A 139 9.81 13.57 -8.61
N GLY A 140 10.74 12.69 -8.23
CA GLY A 140 11.37 11.74 -9.15
C GLY A 140 10.35 10.81 -9.80
N ALA A 141 9.43 10.26 -9.02
CA ALA A 141 8.32 9.46 -9.51
C ALA A 141 7.38 10.24 -10.45
N ALA A 142 7.04 11.49 -10.12
CA ALA A 142 6.20 12.33 -10.98
C ALA A 142 6.89 12.67 -12.30
N LEU A 143 8.18 13.02 -12.26
CA LEU A 143 8.99 13.26 -13.44
C LEU A 143 9.16 12.00 -14.30
N TYR A 144 9.33 10.83 -13.67
CA TYR A 144 9.36 9.55 -14.36
C TYR A 144 8.04 9.29 -15.11
N LEU A 145 6.90 9.52 -14.47
CA LEU A 145 5.58 9.38 -15.09
C LEU A 145 5.32 10.40 -16.21
N ALA A 146 5.84 11.63 -16.06
CA ALA A 146 5.64 12.71 -17.04
C ALA A 146 6.48 12.51 -18.31
N ASN A 147 7.68 11.92 -18.19
CA ASN A 147 8.59 11.68 -19.31
C ASN A 147 8.47 10.26 -19.89
N ALA A 148 7.59 9.43 -19.35
CA ALA A 148 7.43 8.06 -19.82
C ALA A 148 6.82 8.01 -21.22
N HIS A 149 7.34 7.09 -22.06
CA HIS A 149 6.67 6.74 -23.30
C HIS A 149 5.42 5.91 -23.00
N TYR A 150 4.25 6.52 -23.20
CA TYR A 150 2.94 5.91 -22.95
C TYR A 150 2.65 4.77 -23.93
N SER A 151 3.13 3.57 -23.59
CA SER A 151 2.74 2.31 -24.23
C SER A 151 1.68 1.60 -23.38
N LEU A 152 0.92 0.68 -23.99
CA LEU A 152 -0.03 -0.17 -23.26
C LEU A 152 0.66 -0.98 -22.16
N THR A 153 1.88 -1.46 -22.44
CA THR A 153 2.76 -2.17 -21.50
C THR A 153 3.08 -1.30 -20.29
N PHE A 154 3.45 -0.03 -20.49
CA PHE A 154 3.71 0.92 -19.41
C PHE A 154 2.44 1.24 -18.61
N ALA A 155 1.31 1.45 -19.29
CA ALA A 155 0.03 1.69 -18.63
C ALA A 155 -0.39 0.49 -17.74
N ALA A 156 -0.23 -0.74 -18.23
CA ALA A 156 -0.49 -1.95 -17.46
C ALA A 156 0.46 -2.08 -16.27
N PHE A 157 1.75 -1.76 -16.44
CA PHE A 157 2.74 -1.73 -15.36
C PHE A 157 2.35 -0.76 -14.24
N ILE A 158 1.98 0.48 -14.57
CA ILE A 158 1.56 1.49 -13.59
C ILE A 158 0.25 1.07 -12.91
N TYR A 159 -0.74 0.62 -13.69
CA TYR A 159 -2.00 0.14 -13.16
C TYR A 159 -1.80 -0.99 -12.14
N LEU A 160 -1.07 -2.04 -12.51
CA LEU A 160 -0.77 -3.18 -11.63
C LEU A 160 0.00 -2.73 -10.39
N SER A 161 1.01 -1.88 -10.56
CA SER A 161 1.79 -1.33 -9.45
C SER A 161 0.90 -0.62 -8.43
N VAL A 162 0.02 0.27 -8.89
CA VAL A 162 -0.87 1.04 -8.00
C VAL A 162 -1.85 0.11 -7.27
N ILE A 163 -2.50 -0.83 -7.96
CA ILE A 163 -3.48 -1.71 -7.30
C ILE A 163 -2.80 -2.66 -6.29
N PHE A 164 -1.59 -3.12 -6.56
CA PHE A 164 -0.85 -3.98 -5.62
C PHE A 164 -0.27 -3.20 -4.45
N VAL A 165 0.13 -1.93 -4.65
CA VAL A 165 0.45 -1.01 -3.55
C VAL A 165 -0.76 -0.81 -2.64
N ILE A 166 -1.96 -0.59 -3.20
CA ILE A 166 -3.21 -0.51 -2.42
C ILE A 166 -3.51 -1.86 -1.75
N GLY A 167 -3.24 -2.98 -2.42
CA GLY A 167 -3.45 -4.34 -1.92
C GLY A 167 -2.60 -4.73 -0.70
N ILE A 168 -1.54 -3.99 -0.40
CA ILE A 168 -0.75 -4.12 0.85
C ILE A 168 -1.57 -3.70 2.07
N THR A 169 -2.66 -2.94 1.89
CA THR A 169 -3.47 -2.45 3.01
C THR A 169 -3.91 -3.59 3.93
N PRO A 170 -3.61 -3.53 5.24
CA PRO A 170 -4.02 -4.56 6.17
C PRO A 170 -5.54 -4.53 6.40
N ASP A 171 -6.12 -5.70 6.64
CA ASP A 171 -7.54 -5.82 6.95
C ASP A 171 -7.98 -4.96 8.13
N LYS A 172 -9.24 -4.51 8.09
CA LYS A 172 -9.89 -3.85 9.22
C LYS A 172 -9.82 -4.75 10.47
N GLY A 173 -9.22 -4.23 11.54
CA GLY A 173 -9.01 -4.97 12.79
C GLY A 173 -7.69 -5.75 12.86
N LYS A 174 -6.95 -5.90 11.75
CA LYS A 174 -5.62 -6.52 11.72
C LYS A 174 -4.46 -5.51 11.70
N LEU A 175 -4.74 -4.20 11.75
CA LEU A 175 -3.71 -3.15 11.78
C LEU A 175 -2.66 -3.35 12.89
N LYS A 176 -3.07 -3.82 14.06
CA LYS A 176 -2.15 -4.15 15.16
C LYS A 176 -1.10 -5.20 14.78
N TYR A 177 -1.46 -6.17 13.94
CA TYR A 177 -0.54 -7.20 13.45
C TYR A 177 0.40 -6.64 12.38
N ALA A 178 -0.08 -5.71 11.54
CA ALA A 178 0.78 -5.02 10.59
C ALA A 178 1.85 -4.18 11.31
N ILE A 179 1.46 -3.41 12.33
CA ILE A 179 2.41 -2.64 13.17
C ILE A 179 3.38 -3.58 13.88
N ALA A 180 2.88 -4.66 14.49
CA ALA A 180 3.74 -5.67 15.12
C ALA A 180 4.71 -6.30 14.11
N CYS A 181 4.27 -6.57 12.87
CA CYS A 181 5.12 -7.09 11.81
C CYS A 181 6.24 -6.12 11.46
N VAL A 182 5.95 -4.82 11.28
CA VAL A 182 6.99 -3.83 10.99
C VAL A 182 8.00 -3.74 12.11
N ALA A 183 7.54 -3.74 13.37
CA ALA A 183 8.41 -3.74 14.53
C ALA A 183 9.29 -5.00 14.58
N ILE A 184 8.70 -6.19 14.43
CA ILE A 184 9.42 -7.47 14.43
C ILE A 184 10.43 -7.52 13.29
N VAL A 185 10.05 -7.17 12.06
CA VAL A 185 10.95 -7.15 10.90
C VAL A 185 12.12 -6.21 11.13
N THR A 186 11.86 -4.99 11.62
CA THR A 186 12.91 -4.00 11.91
C THR A 186 13.88 -4.53 12.96
N VAL A 187 13.38 -5.11 14.04
CA VAL A 187 14.19 -5.68 15.13
C VAL A 187 15.00 -6.89 14.64
N VAL A 188 14.37 -7.83 13.93
CA VAL A 188 15.04 -9.03 13.39
C VAL A 188 16.14 -8.63 12.42
N MET A 189 15.88 -7.69 11.51
CA MET A 189 16.89 -7.21 10.58
C MET A 189 18.04 -6.53 11.34
N TYR A 190 17.75 -5.73 12.37
CA TYR A 190 18.78 -5.08 13.19
C TYR A 190 19.72 -6.09 13.87
N PHE A 191 19.17 -7.16 14.45
CA PHE A 191 19.99 -8.21 15.04
C PHE A 191 20.73 -9.06 13.99
N ALA A 192 20.09 -9.36 12.86
CA ALA A 192 20.71 -10.12 11.77
C ALA A 192 21.90 -9.37 11.16
N ASP A 193 21.87 -8.04 11.13
CA ASP A 193 22.99 -7.20 10.67
C ASP A 193 24.24 -7.43 11.51
N GLY A 194 24.10 -7.39 12.85
CA GLY A 194 25.19 -7.62 13.78
C GLY A 194 25.72 -9.05 13.79
N MET A 195 24.91 -10.04 13.41
CA MET A 195 25.30 -11.46 13.41
C MET A 195 25.83 -11.98 12.08
N MET A 196 25.37 -11.43 10.95
CA MET A 196 25.55 -12.03 9.62
C MET A 196 26.44 -11.21 8.68
N ASN A 197 27.44 -10.49 9.20
CA ASN A 197 28.43 -9.74 8.40
C ASN A 197 27.78 -8.92 7.26
N ASN A 198 26.81 -8.06 7.59
CA ASN A 198 26.09 -7.19 6.64
C ASN A 198 25.16 -7.91 5.64
N ALA A 199 24.85 -9.20 5.82
CA ALA A 199 23.87 -9.89 4.94
C ALA A 199 22.47 -9.26 5.02
N ALA A 200 22.05 -8.81 6.20
CA ALA A 200 20.77 -8.12 6.39
C ALA A 200 20.74 -6.77 5.69
N GLU A 201 21.83 -6.00 5.78
CA GLU A 201 22.01 -4.76 5.02
C GLU A 201 22.00 -5.02 3.51
N ASN A 202 22.73 -6.02 3.02
CA ASN A 202 22.71 -6.38 1.61
C ASN A 202 21.31 -6.76 1.13
N PHE A 203 20.52 -7.47 1.93
CA PHE A 203 19.12 -7.77 1.60
C PHE A 203 18.26 -6.50 1.59
N ALA A 204 18.39 -5.64 2.61
CA ALA A 204 17.65 -4.39 2.70
C ALA A 204 17.90 -3.50 1.48
N VAL A 205 19.16 -3.32 1.10
CA VAL A 205 19.58 -2.45 -0.01
C VAL A 205 19.22 -3.08 -1.36
N ASN A 206 19.58 -4.34 -1.59
CA ASN A 206 19.50 -4.93 -2.93
C ASN A 206 18.12 -5.52 -3.25
N VAL A 207 17.32 -5.87 -2.24
CA VAL A 207 16.02 -6.53 -2.44
C VAL A 207 14.86 -5.64 -2.04
N LEU A 208 14.90 -5.00 -0.86
CA LEU A 208 13.76 -4.24 -0.34
C LEU A 208 13.72 -2.78 -0.83
N TRP A 209 14.88 -2.15 -1.00
CA TRP A 209 14.95 -0.70 -1.24
C TRP A 209 14.25 -0.27 -2.53
N GLY A 210 14.64 -0.80 -3.69
CA GLY A 210 14.07 -0.40 -4.99
C GLY A 210 12.53 -0.49 -5.06
N PRO A 211 11.91 -1.58 -4.59
CA PRO A 211 10.46 -1.69 -4.48
C PRO A 211 9.83 -0.70 -3.51
N LEU A 212 10.45 -0.45 -2.34
CA LEU A 212 9.94 0.52 -1.37
C LEU A 212 10.04 1.95 -1.88
N SER A 213 11.18 2.31 -2.46
CA SER A 213 11.44 3.63 -3.03
C SER A 213 10.59 3.93 -4.26
N PHE A 214 9.99 2.90 -4.87
CA PHE A 214 8.94 3.04 -5.89
C PHE A 214 7.52 3.04 -5.28
N ALA A 215 7.21 2.10 -4.39
CA ALA A 215 5.87 1.91 -3.83
C ALA A 215 5.39 3.12 -3.01
N VAL A 216 6.27 3.69 -2.17
CA VAL A 216 5.95 4.84 -1.32
C VAL A 216 5.56 6.07 -2.14
N PRO A 217 6.36 6.57 -3.12
CA PRO A 217 5.94 7.72 -3.91
C PRO A 217 4.75 7.41 -4.81
N MET A 218 4.58 6.18 -5.32
CA MET A 218 3.35 5.81 -6.04
C MET A 218 2.10 5.92 -5.14
N ALA A 219 2.20 5.45 -3.90
CA ALA A 219 1.11 5.58 -2.92
C ALA A 219 0.80 7.05 -2.60
N LEU A 220 1.83 7.89 -2.43
CA LEU A 220 1.70 9.31 -2.14
C LEU A 220 1.11 10.09 -3.31
N LEU A 221 1.52 9.80 -4.55
CA LEU A 221 0.92 10.40 -5.75
C LEU A 221 -0.54 9.98 -5.89
N CYS A 222 -0.86 8.70 -5.65
CA CYS A 222 -2.24 8.21 -5.63
C CYS A 222 -3.08 8.95 -4.57
N LEU A 223 -2.52 9.17 -3.38
CA LEU A 223 -3.17 9.96 -2.32
C LEU A 223 -3.41 11.41 -2.77
N GLY A 224 -2.41 12.07 -3.35
CA GLY A 224 -2.51 13.44 -3.85
C GLY A 224 -3.60 13.60 -4.91
N VAL A 225 -3.66 12.70 -5.89
CA VAL A 225 -4.72 12.67 -6.91
C VAL A 225 -6.10 12.47 -6.26
N THR A 226 -6.21 11.55 -5.32
CA THR A 226 -7.48 11.26 -4.63
C THR A 226 -7.99 12.45 -3.83
N LEU A 227 -7.11 13.15 -3.12
CA LEU A 227 -7.44 14.36 -2.36
C LEU A 227 -7.86 15.51 -3.29
N ALA A 228 -7.13 15.73 -4.38
CA ALA A 228 -7.46 16.76 -5.37
C ALA A 228 -8.85 16.53 -5.97
N LEU A 229 -9.16 15.30 -6.40
CA LEU A 229 -10.48 14.94 -6.93
C LEU A 229 -11.58 15.14 -5.88
N SER A 230 -11.32 14.75 -4.63
CA SER A 230 -12.28 14.93 -3.54
C SER A 230 -12.57 16.41 -3.24
N ALA A 231 -11.55 17.27 -3.30
CA ALA A 231 -11.70 18.71 -3.13
C ALA A 231 -12.54 19.33 -4.26
N VAL A 232 -12.24 18.95 -5.52
CA VAL A 232 -13.00 19.40 -6.71
C VAL A 232 -14.48 19.01 -6.59
N VAL A 233 -14.79 17.75 -6.26
CA VAL A 233 -16.17 17.27 -6.08
C VAL A 233 -16.89 18.04 -4.96
N SER A 234 -16.20 18.32 -3.87
CA SER A 234 -16.76 19.07 -2.74
C SER A 234 -17.09 20.52 -3.11
N ALA A 235 -16.23 21.17 -3.89
CA ALA A 235 -16.45 22.52 -4.40
C ALA A 235 -17.70 22.59 -5.31
N PHE A 236 -17.91 21.60 -6.19
CA PHE A 236 -19.10 21.54 -7.04
C PHE A 236 -20.40 21.27 -6.26
N LYS A 237 -20.35 20.41 -5.23
CA LYS A 237 -21.53 20.15 -4.37
C LYS A 237 -21.95 21.37 -3.56
N SER A 238 -20.98 22.18 -3.09
CA SER A 238 -21.26 23.39 -2.32
C SER A 238 -22.03 24.42 -3.17
N LYS A 239 -21.61 24.66 -4.42
CA LYS A 239 -22.28 25.59 -5.34
C LYS A 239 -23.74 25.22 -5.66
N LYS A 240 -24.11 23.93 -5.68
CA LYS A 240 -25.50 23.49 -5.92
C LYS A 240 -26.44 23.80 -4.76
N LYS A 241 -25.95 23.92 -3.52
CA LYS A 241 -26.80 24.23 -2.35
C LYS A 241 -27.15 25.72 -2.23
N THR A 242 -26.46 26.60 -2.97
CA THR A 242 -26.59 28.05 -2.84
C THR A 242 -27.56 28.69 -3.83
N TYR A 243 -28.27 27.90 -4.64
CA TYR A 243 -29.38 28.41 -5.45
C TYR A 243 -30.70 28.21 -4.69
N PRO A 244 -31.22 29.24 -3.99
CA PRO A 244 -32.56 29.17 -3.43
C PRO A 244 -33.56 28.99 -4.57
N LEU A 245 -34.51 28.06 -4.40
CA LEU A 245 -35.66 27.93 -5.29
C LEU A 245 -36.33 29.30 -5.42
N PRO A 246 -36.71 29.75 -6.64
CA PRO A 246 -37.45 30.99 -6.80
C PRO A 246 -38.74 30.91 -5.97
N LYS A 247 -38.85 31.79 -4.98
CA LYS A 247 -40.07 31.96 -4.19
C LYS A 247 -41.17 32.43 -5.15
N GLY A 248 -42.06 31.53 -5.57
CA GLY A 248 -43.16 31.93 -6.46
C GLY A 248 -44.01 30.86 -7.14
N MET A 249 -43.74 29.55 -7.02
CA MET A 249 -44.67 28.54 -7.54
C MET A 249 -45.64 28.09 -6.44
N THR A 250 -46.79 28.76 -6.39
CA THR A 250 -48.00 28.25 -5.74
C THR A 250 -48.47 27.00 -6.48
N SER A 251 -48.74 25.92 -5.74
CA SER A 251 -49.33 24.69 -6.27
C SER A 251 -50.66 24.99 -6.96
N PRO A 252 -50.91 24.50 -8.19
CA PRO A 252 -52.27 24.46 -8.71
C PRO A 252 -53.09 23.46 -7.88
N ALA A 253 -54.32 23.89 -7.56
CA ALA A 253 -55.34 23.10 -6.87
C ALA A 253 -55.96 22.06 -7.78
#